data_AF-A0A8J8XSF9-F1
#
_entry.id   AF-A0A8J8XSF9-F1
#
_cell.length_a   1.000
_cell.length_b   1.000
_cell.length_c   1.000
_cell.angle_alpha   90.00
_cell.angle_beta   90.00
_cell.angle_gamma   90.00
#
_symmetry.space_group_name_H-M   'P 1'
#
loop_
_entity.id
_entity.type
_entity.pdbx_description
1 polymer ?
#
loop_
_entity_poly.entity_id
_entity_poly.type
_entity_poly.pdbx_seq_one_letter_code
_entity_poly.pdbx_strand_id
1 'polypeptide(L)'
;MLVQSTGTDLYLLPALPRNKWPQGYVKGLKARGGVTVNISWKEGSLHEALLWSSGGQNTLSRLHYGDQIATVSLSSGQVYRFSMDLKCLKTWPL
;
A
#
# COMPACT_ATOMS: atom_id res chain seq x y z
N MET A 1 -13.87 -1.07 -2.41
CA MET A 1 -12.69 -1.95 -2.39
C MET A 1 -11.48 -1.17 -1.88
N LEU A 2 -10.75 -1.72 -0.91
CA LEU A 2 -9.64 -1.01 -0.24
C LEU A 2 -8.25 -1.41 -0.78
N VAL A 3 -8.05 -2.69 -1.06
CA VAL A 3 -6.82 -3.24 -1.65
C VAL A 3 -7.19 -4.32 -2.66
N GLN A 4 -6.45 -4.39 -3.77
CA GLN A 4 -6.46 -5.53 -4.69
C GLN A 4 -5.00 -5.90 -5.01
N SER A 5 -4.69 -7.19 -5.11
CA SER A 5 -3.34 -7.63 -5.50
C SER A 5 -3.39 -8.69 -6.58
N THR A 6 -2.45 -8.66 -7.52
CA THR A 6 -2.22 -9.68 -8.56
C THR A 6 -0.88 -10.37 -8.28
N GLY A 7 -0.33 -11.11 -9.25
CA GLY A 7 1.01 -11.70 -9.09
C GLY A 7 2.12 -10.65 -8.91
N THR A 8 2.00 -9.49 -9.58
CA THR A 8 3.03 -8.45 -9.63
C THR A 8 2.58 -7.09 -9.14
N ASP A 9 1.27 -6.88 -8.98
CA ASP A 9 0.68 -5.57 -8.75
C ASP A 9 -0.08 -5.50 -7.43
N LEU A 10 -0.01 -4.34 -6.80
CA LEU A 10 -0.75 -3.98 -5.60
C LEU A 10 -1.48 -2.66 -5.85
N TYR A 11 -2.81 -2.68 -5.82
CA TYR A 11 -3.66 -1.53 -6.02
C TYR A 11 -4.20 -1.03 -4.69
N LEU A 12 -3.96 0.26 -4.40
CA LEU A 12 -4.48 0.95 -3.22
C LEU A 12 -5.77 1.69 -3.58
N LEU A 13 -6.79 1.54 -2.74
CA LEU A 13 -8.10 2.18 -2.88
C LEU A 13 -8.72 2.09 -4.30
N PRO A 14 -8.63 0.93 -5.00
CA PRO A 14 -9.00 0.82 -6.42
C PRO A 14 -10.47 1.14 -6.70
N ALA A 15 -11.34 0.99 -5.70
CA ALA A 15 -12.75 1.36 -5.81
C ALA A 15 -13.30 1.82 -4.45
N LEU A 16 -12.64 2.80 -3.81
CA LEU A 16 -13.15 3.40 -2.57
C LEU A 16 -14.45 4.17 -2.87
N PRO A 17 -15.58 3.91 -2.18
CA PRO A 17 -16.80 4.69 -2.34
C PRO A 17 -16.64 6.05 -1.64
N ARG A 18 -15.98 7.01 -2.31
CA ARG A 18 -15.54 8.30 -1.76
C ARG A 18 -16.66 9.08 -1.05
N ASN A 19 -17.87 9.06 -1.60
CA ASN A 19 -19.03 9.76 -1.03
C ASN A 19 -19.53 9.14 0.28
N LYS A 20 -19.31 7.84 0.49
CA LYS A 20 -19.74 7.13 1.70
C LYS A 20 -18.62 7.07 2.74
N TRP A 21 -17.37 6.96 2.30
CA TRP A 21 -16.18 6.85 3.15
C TRP A 21 -15.18 7.97 2.85
N PRO A 22 -15.49 9.22 3.25
CA PRO A 22 -14.59 10.34 3.01
C PRO A 22 -13.28 10.19 3.78
N GLN A 23 -13.29 9.51 4.92
CA GLN A 23 -12.10 9.26 5.73
C GLN A 23 -12.14 7.87 6.35
N GLY A 24 -10.96 7.33 6.65
CA GLY A 24 -10.84 6.05 7.32
C GLY A 24 -9.44 5.49 7.25
N TYR A 25 -9.27 4.33 7.86
CA TYR A 25 -8.04 3.56 7.80
C TYR A 25 -8.35 2.07 7.92
N VAL A 26 -7.43 1.26 7.44
CA VAL A 26 -7.43 -0.19 7.64
C VAL A 26 -5.99 -0.64 7.84
N LYS A 27 -5.79 -1.64 8.71
CA LYS A 27 -4.47 -2.16 9.06
C LYS A 27 -4.45 -3.67 8.92
N GLY A 28 -3.28 -4.21 8.61
CA GLY A 28 -3.02 -5.65 8.58
C GLY A 28 -3.55 -6.38 7.36
N LEU A 29 -3.95 -5.69 6.28
CA LEU A 29 -4.40 -6.36 5.06
C LEU A 29 -3.23 -7.14 4.45
N LYS A 30 -3.48 -8.39 4.07
CA LYS A 30 -2.49 -9.25 3.41
C LYS A 30 -2.70 -9.22 1.90
N ALA A 31 -1.63 -8.95 1.17
CA ALA A 31 -1.56 -9.00 -0.28
C ALA A 31 -0.65 -10.16 -0.72
N ARG A 32 -0.73 -10.52 -2.01
CA ARG A 32 0.16 -11.52 -2.63
C ARG A 32 1.64 -11.14 -2.44
N GLY A 33 2.51 -12.14 -2.41
CA GLY A 33 3.94 -11.96 -2.16
C GLY A 33 4.30 -11.68 -0.70
N GLY A 34 3.41 -12.03 0.25
CA GLY A 34 3.67 -11.89 1.69
C GLY A 34 3.66 -10.44 2.20
N VAL A 35 3.15 -9.50 1.40
CA VAL A 35 3.10 -8.08 1.72
C VAL A 35 1.93 -7.80 2.66
N THR A 36 2.20 -7.07 3.72
CA THR A 36 1.18 -6.50 4.60
C THR A 36 1.00 -5.03 4.30
N VAL A 37 -0.24 -4.57 4.33
CA VAL A 37 -0.64 -3.23 3.92
C VAL A 37 -1.49 -2.60 5.02
N ASN A 38 -1.05 -1.43 5.48
CA ASN A 38 -1.92 -0.47 6.16
C ASN A 38 -2.17 0.70 5.21
N ILE A 39 -3.39 1.21 5.17
CA ILE A 39 -3.71 2.44 4.44
C ILE A 39 -4.59 3.34 5.28
N SER A 40 -4.42 4.64 5.09
CA SER A 40 -5.34 5.67 5.57
C SER A 40 -5.70 6.61 4.44
N TRP A 41 -6.91 7.15 4.50
CA TRP A 41 -7.42 8.10 3.51
C TRP A 41 -8.18 9.23 4.19
N LYS A 42 -8.15 10.39 3.53
CA LYS A 42 -8.89 11.60 3.90
C LYS A 42 -9.42 12.23 2.61
N GLU A 43 -10.60 12.82 2.69
CA GLU A 43 -11.30 13.42 1.53
C GLU A 43 -11.40 12.45 0.33
N GLY A 44 -11.62 11.17 0.62
CA GLY A 44 -11.71 10.10 -0.38
C GLY A 44 -10.40 9.77 -1.10
N SER A 45 -9.26 10.31 -0.65
CA SER A 45 -7.95 10.15 -1.28
C SER A 45 -6.95 9.54 -0.32
N LEU A 46 -6.02 8.75 -0.87
CA LEU A 46 -4.91 8.15 -0.10
C LEU A 46 -4.17 9.25 0.65
N HIS A 47 -4.06 9.08 1.97
CA HIS A 47 -3.25 9.94 2.82
C HIS A 47 -1.89 9.29 3.09
N GLU A 48 -1.89 7.99 3.35
CA GLU A 48 -0.69 7.20 3.65
C GLU A 48 -0.91 5.72 3.35
N ALA A 49 0.15 5.05 2.89
CA ALA A 49 0.24 3.60 2.88
C ALA A 49 1.51 3.13 3.59
N LEU A 50 1.40 2.09 4.43
CA LEU A 50 2.53 1.39 5.04
C LEU A 50 2.58 -0.03 4.49
N LEU A 51 3.71 -0.40 3.90
CA LEU A 51 3.91 -1.71 3.28
C LEU A 51 5.13 -2.38 3.92
N TRP A 52 5.03 -3.67 4.21
CA TRP A 52 6.16 -4.49 4.64
C TRP A 52 6.00 -5.94 4.23
N SER A 53 7.12 -6.62 4.00
CA SER A 53 7.17 -8.08 3.80
C SER A 53 7.63 -8.76 5.09
N SER A 54 6.90 -9.79 5.52
CA SER A 54 7.24 -10.61 6.69
C SER A 54 7.75 -12.01 6.32
N GLY A 55 7.90 -12.31 5.02
CA GLY A 55 8.16 -13.67 4.51
C GLY A 55 9.62 -14.08 4.43
N GLY A 56 10.57 -13.30 4.98
CA GLY A 56 12.00 -13.59 4.88
C GLY A 56 12.60 -13.36 3.49
N GLN A 57 11.79 -12.94 2.51
CA GLN A 57 12.21 -12.67 1.14
C GLN A 57 11.86 -11.24 0.75
N ASN A 58 12.73 -10.65 -0.07
CA ASN A 58 12.48 -9.34 -0.66
C ASN A 58 11.42 -9.48 -1.75
N THR A 59 10.44 -8.58 -1.74
CA THR A 59 9.33 -8.61 -2.69
C THR A 59 9.42 -7.39 -3.60
N LEU A 60 9.40 -7.61 -4.91
CA LEU A 60 9.22 -6.55 -5.90
C LEU A 60 7.74 -6.48 -6.27
N SER A 61 7.17 -5.28 -6.29
CA SER A 61 5.77 -5.08 -6.69
C SER A 61 5.59 -3.73 -7.38
N ARG A 62 4.63 -3.66 -8.30
CA ARG A 62 4.13 -2.40 -8.84
C ARG A 62 3.00 -1.92 -7.94
N LEU A 63 3.20 -0.79 -7.28
CA LEU A 63 2.21 -0.13 -6.46
C LEU A 63 1.38 0.83 -7.33
N HIS A 64 0.06 0.69 -7.31
CA HIS A 64 -0.88 1.49 -8.09
C HIS A 64 -1.79 2.30 -7.18
N TYR A 65 -2.02 3.56 -7.55
CA TYR A 65 -3.05 4.41 -6.94
C TYR A 65 -3.54 5.45 -7.94
N GLY A 66 -4.81 5.33 -8.36
CA GLY A 66 -5.33 6.11 -9.49
C GLY A 66 -4.52 5.82 -10.75
N ASP A 67 -4.06 6.86 -11.43
CA ASP A 67 -3.23 6.75 -12.64
C ASP A 67 -1.72 6.64 -12.33
N GLN A 68 -1.34 6.60 -11.05
CA GLN A 68 0.06 6.56 -10.63
C GLN A 68 0.53 5.13 -10.41
N ILE A 69 1.76 4.86 -10.85
CA ILE A 69 2.41 3.56 -10.71
C ILE A 69 3.85 3.79 -10.21
N ALA A 70 4.24 3.08 -9.16
CA ALA A 70 5.61 3.05 -8.66
C ALA A 70 6.10 1.60 -8.53
N THR A 71 7.31 1.31 -9.01
CA THR A 71 7.95 0.02 -8.73
C THR A 71 8.61 0.10 -7.37
N VAL A 72 8.23 -0.79 -6.45
CA VAL A 72 8.72 -0.80 -5.06
C VAL A 72 9.39 -2.14 -4.77
N SER A 73 10.60 -2.06 -4.19
CA SER A 73 11.32 -3.21 -3.65
C SER A 73 11.23 -3.18 -2.14
N LEU A 74 10.54 -4.15 -1.56
CA LEU A 74 10.32 -4.28 -0.13
C LEU A 74 11.31 -5.30 0.43
N SER A 75 12.29 -4.83 1.20
CA SER A 75 13.18 -5.71 1.95
C SER A 75 12.42 -6.34 3.12
N SER A 76 12.64 -7.64 3.35
CA SER A 76 12.02 -8.33 4.48
C SER A 76 12.39 -7.66 5.81
N GLY A 77 11.40 -7.51 6.71
CA GLY A 77 11.62 -6.89 8.02
C GLY A 77 11.79 -5.38 8.00
N GLN A 78 11.44 -4.69 6.91
CA GLN A 78 11.40 -3.24 6.83
C GLN A 78 9.97 -2.78 6.50
N VAL A 79 9.55 -1.69 7.14
CA VAL A 79 8.31 -0.97 6.86
C VAL A 79 8.62 0.24 6.00
N TYR A 80 7.87 0.40 4.92
CA TYR A 80 7.98 1.49 3.97
C TYR A 80 6.72 2.34 4.02
N ARG A 81 6.89 3.65 4.18
CA ARG A 81 5.81 4.64 4.18
C ARG A 81 5.74 5.36 2.85
N PHE A 82 4.57 5.33 2.23
CA PHE A 82 4.28 5.98 0.96
C PHE A 82 3.25 7.09 1.12
N SER A 83 3.46 8.19 0.41
CA SER A 83 2.52 9.29 0.23
C SER A 83 1.51 9.02 -0.88
N MET A 84 0.58 9.97 -1.07
CA MET A 84 -0.42 9.94 -2.14
C MET A 84 0.15 9.92 -3.56
N ASP A 85 1.40 10.37 -3.75
CA ASP A 85 2.14 10.35 -5.02
C ASP A 85 3.06 9.13 -5.15
N LEU A 86 2.85 8.11 -4.30
CA LEU A 86 3.62 6.87 -4.25
C LEU A 86 5.13 7.06 -4.02
N LYS A 87 5.56 8.22 -3.49
CA LYS A 87 6.94 8.42 -3.05
C LYS A 87 7.15 7.74 -1.70
N CYS A 88 8.26 7.03 -1.59
CA CYS A 88 8.69 6.48 -0.31
C CYS A 88 9.25 7.61 0.56
N LEU A 89 8.52 7.95 1.63
CA LEU A 89 8.87 9.05 2.53
C LEU A 89 9.82 8.60 3.65
N LYS A 90 9.68 7.36 4.11
CA LYS A 90 10.45 6.83 5.24
C LYS A 90 10.47 5.31 5.22
N THR A 91 11.57 4.75 5.69
CA THR A 91 11.74 3.31 5.94
C THR A 91 12.26 3.08 7.35
N TRP A 92 11.78 2.04 8.03
CA TRP A 92 12.27 1.64 9.36
C TRP A 92 12.12 0.12 9.59
N PRO A 93 12.88 -0.48 10.52
CA PRO A 93 12.72 -1.90 10.87
C PRO A 93 11.31 -2.21 11.39
N LEU A 94 10.80 -3.39 11.02
CA LEU A 94 9.50 -3.91 11.48
C LEU A 94 9.51 -4.22 12.99
#